data_AF-A0AAV6WDK2-F1
#
_entry.id   AF-A0AAV6WDK2-F1
#
_cell.length_a   1.000
_cell.length_b   1.000
_cell.length_c   1.000
_cell.angle_alpha   90.00
_cell.angle_beta   90.00
_cell.angle_gamma   90.00
#
_symmetry.space_group_name_H-M   'P 1'
#
loop_
_entity.id
_entity.type
_entity.pdbx_description
1 polymer ?
#
loop_
_entity_poly.entity_id
_entity_poly.type
_entity_poly.pdbx_seq_one_letter_code
_entity_poly.pdbx_strand_id
1 'polypeptide(L)'
;MSYRSSNYRFEEDYLLCQIYLDVSQDSITGNNQTKNRLWNRVTQLYNETKEESMEERSLRSLDSRFKAIERGVRKLIQCIKKVELCNPSEASKQDILQRAKQMFVEDVQFKNGFKFDHVWNMLKNVEKFHDNDSTRRQVCGKHPSDYSTSQSN
;
A
#
# COMPACT_ATOMS: atom_id res chain seq x y z
N MET A 1 29.64 -16.94 -1.79
CA MET A 1 28.81 -16.79 -0.57
C MET A 1 27.66 -15.86 -0.91
N SER A 2 26.40 -16.31 -0.76
CA SER A 2 25.23 -15.45 -1.04
C SER A 2 24.96 -14.56 0.16
N TYR A 3 25.51 -13.35 0.15
CA TYR A 3 25.14 -12.32 1.12
C TYR A 3 23.65 -11.99 0.93
N ARG A 4 22.84 -12.30 1.93
CA ARG A 4 21.45 -11.83 1.96
C ARG A 4 21.48 -10.35 2.33
N SER A 5 20.91 -9.50 1.48
CA SER A 5 20.77 -8.08 1.79
C SER A 5 20.03 -7.88 3.11
N SER A 6 20.41 -6.84 3.84
CA SER A 6 19.75 -6.44 5.09
C SER A 6 18.25 -6.16 4.88
N ASN A 7 17.46 -6.19 5.96
CA ASN A 7 16.04 -5.82 5.89
C ASN A 7 15.89 -4.34 5.52
N TYR A 8 14.86 -4.02 4.74
CA TYR A 8 14.53 -2.64 4.38
C TYR A 8 14.08 -1.84 5.60
N ARG A 9 14.68 -0.68 5.79
CA ARG A 9 14.30 0.31 6.79
C ARG A 9 13.20 1.23 6.28
N PHE A 10 12.60 2.02 7.19
CA PHE A 10 11.57 2.99 6.83
C PHE A 10 12.09 4.07 5.89
N GLU A 11 13.33 4.52 6.09
CA GLU A 11 13.98 5.52 5.24
C GLU A 11 14.20 4.99 3.82
N GLU A 12 14.60 3.72 3.69
CA GLU A 12 14.79 3.06 2.40
C GLU A 12 13.47 2.92 1.63
N ASP A 13 12.38 2.53 2.31
CA ASP A 13 11.06 2.46 1.70
C ASP A 13 10.58 3.83 1.22
N TYR A 14 10.81 4.88 2.03
CA TYR A 14 10.44 6.24 1.68
C TYR A 14 11.19 6.71 0.43
N LEU A 15 12.51 6.55 0.40
CA LEU A 15 13.36 6.88 -0.74
C LEU A 15 12.93 6.12 -2.00
N LEU A 16 12.70 4.81 -1.87
CA LEU A 16 12.24 3.96 -2.98
C LEU A 16 10.90 4.44 -3.54
N CYS A 17 9.94 4.77 -2.68
CA CYS A 17 8.63 5.27 -3.13
C CYS A 17 8.75 6.62 -3.82
N GLN A 18 9.56 7.54 -3.27
CA GLN A 18 9.80 8.85 -3.85
C GLN A 18 10.40 8.73 -5.26
N ILE A 19 11.52 8.02 -5.39
CA ILE A 19 12.21 7.83 -6.68
C ILE A 19 11.31 7.11 -7.68
N TYR A 20 10.57 6.09 -7.24
CA TYR A 20 9.63 5.41 -8.13
C TYR A 20 8.59 6.37 -8.71
N LEU A 21 8.01 7.24 -7.87
CA LEU A 21 7.01 8.20 -8.33
C LEU A 21 7.63 9.19 -9.32
N ASP A 22 8.79 9.75 -9.00
CA ASP A 22 9.48 10.72 -9.86
C ASP A 22 9.79 10.11 -11.24
N VAL A 23 10.35 8.90 -11.27
CA VAL A 23 10.64 8.21 -12.55
C VAL A 23 9.36 7.79 -13.28
N SER A 24 8.29 7.45 -12.56
CA SER A 24 7.03 7.03 -13.19
C SER A 24 6.26 8.18 -13.85
N GLN A 25 6.49 9.42 -13.41
CA GLN A 25 5.88 10.64 -13.95
C GLN A 25 6.79 11.37 -14.95
N ASP A 26 8.05 10.95 -15.09
CA ASP A 26 9.04 11.54 -15.97
C ASP A 26 8.62 11.41 -17.46
N SER A 27 8.11 12.50 -18.02
CA SER A 27 7.60 12.61 -19.40
C SER A 27 8.70 12.53 -20.48
N ILE A 28 9.97 12.64 -20.09
CA ILE A 28 11.15 12.61 -20.97
C ILE A 28 11.30 11.25 -21.68
N THR A 29 10.76 10.17 -21.11
CA THR A 29 10.67 8.84 -21.72
C THR A 29 9.22 8.54 -22.10
N GLY A 30 8.69 9.27 -23.09
CA GLY A 30 7.28 9.24 -23.48
C GLY A 30 6.64 7.84 -23.54
N ASN A 31 5.39 7.74 -23.06
CA ASN A 31 4.32 6.71 -23.07
C ASN A 31 4.60 5.19 -23.28
N ASN A 32 5.81 4.77 -23.64
CA ASN A 32 6.21 3.38 -23.91
C ASN A 32 7.48 3.00 -23.12
N GLN A 33 7.59 3.44 -21.86
CA GLN A 33 8.65 2.95 -21.00
C GLN A 33 8.40 1.48 -20.65
N THR A 34 9.24 0.57 -21.17
CA THR A 34 9.21 -0.83 -20.74
C THR A 34 9.44 -0.93 -19.23
N LYS A 35 8.80 -1.89 -18.57
CA LYS A 35 8.99 -2.15 -17.13
C LYS A 35 10.47 -2.29 -16.75
N ASN A 36 11.30 -2.89 -17.60
CA ASN A 36 12.73 -3.04 -17.34
C ASN A 36 13.46 -1.69 -17.32
N ARG A 37 13.16 -0.79 -18.29
CA ARG A 37 13.75 0.56 -18.31
C ARG A 37 13.36 1.39 -17.09
N LEU A 38 12.10 1.32 -16.67
CA LEU A 38 11.62 1.97 -15.43
C LEU A 38 12.46 1.51 -14.24
N TRP A 39 12.53 0.20 -14.03
CA TRP A 39 13.22 -0.35 -12.87
C TRP A 39 14.74 -0.15 -12.92
N ASN A 40 15.36 -0.15 -14.10
CA ASN A 40 16.77 0.20 -14.25
C ASN A 40 17.04 1.64 -13.78
N ARG A 41 16.22 2.60 -14.21
CA ARG A 41 16.36 4.01 -13.80
C ARG A 41 16.08 4.23 -12.31
N VAL A 42 15.05 3.58 -11.77
CA VAL A 42 14.77 3.58 -10.32
C VAL A 42 15.95 3.00 -9.54
N THR A 43 16.52 1.89 -9.99
CA THR A 43 17.66 1.24 -9.31
C THR A 43 18.90 2.13 -9.33
N GLN A 44 19.19 2.73 -10.48
CA GLN A 44 20.32 3.64 -10.63
C GLN A 44 20.16 4.85 -9.69
N LEU A 45 19.05 5.58 -9.78
CA LEU A 45 18.81 6.76 -8.96
C LEU A 45 18.77 6.43 -7.47
N TYR A 46 18.20 5.28 -7.08
CA TYR A 46 18.19 4.83 -5.69
C TYR A 46 19.61 4.64 -5.16
N ASN A 47 20.46 3.92 -5.88
CA ASN A 47 21.83 3.66 -5.42
C ASN A 47 22.73 4.90 -5.50
N GLU A 48 22.42 5.87 -6.36
CA GLU A 48 23.10 7.18 -6.43
C GLU A 48 22.65 8.14 -5.32
N THR A 49 21.38 8.07 -4.88
CA THR A 49 20.79 9.02 -3.93
C THR A 49 20.80 8.53 -2.48
N LYS A 50 20.90 7.21 -2.26
CA LYS A 50 20.90 6.62 -0.92
C LYS A 50 22.00 7.21 -0.05
N GLU A 51 21.77 7.22 1.26
CA GLU A 51 22.81 7.58 2.21
C GLU A 51 23.95 6.55 2.18
N GLU A 52 25.17 7.00 2.53
CA GLU A 52 26.35 6.13 2.61
C GLU A 52 26.15 4.95 3.56
N SER A 53 25.34 5.14 4.61
CA SER A 53 25.00 4.10 5.59
C SER A 53 24.09 2.99 5.04
N MET A 54 23.45 3.21 3.88
CA MET A 54 22.51 2.26 3.28
C MET A 54 23.23 1.34 2.28
N GLU A 55 22.84 0.07 2.27
CA GLU A 55 23.36 -0.91 1.31
C GLU A 55 22.86 -0.62 -0.11
N GLU A 56 23.70 -0.93 -1.10
CA GLU A 56 23.23 -1.00 -2.49
C GLU A 56 22.17 -2.08 -2.67
N ARG A 57 21.12 -1.75 -3.40
CA ARG A 57 20.02 -2.66 -3.68
C ARG A 57 20.01 -3.02 -5.16
N SER A 58 19.84 -4.31 -5.43
CA SER A 58 19.62 -4.79 -6.79
C SER A 58 18.21 -4.44 -7.28
N LEU A 59 18.06 -4.35 -8.61
CA LEU A 59 16.76 -4.12 -9.25
C LEU A 59 15.67 -5.09 -8.75
N ARG A 60 16.00 -6.39 -8.71
CA ARG A 60 15.07 -7.42 -8.25
C ARG A 60 14.62 -7.18 -6.81
N SER A 61 15.53 -6.72 -5.95
CA SER A 61 15.24 -6.41 -4.55
C SER A 61 14.27 -5.24 -4.45
N LEU A 62 14.57 -4.13 -5.14
CA LEU A 62 13.73 -2.92 -5.14
C LEU A 62 12.35 -3.17 -5.76
N ASP A 63 12.27 -3.83 -6.92
CA ASP A 63 11.00 -4.20 -7.57
C ASP A 63 10.15 -5.10 -6.65
N SER A 64 10.78 -6.07 -5.99
CA SER A 64 10.07 -6.96 -5.05
C SER A 64 9.56 -6.19 -3.82
N ARG A 65 10.38 -5.30 -3.25
CA ARG A 65 10.01 -4.50 -2.08
C ARG A 65 8.88 -3.54 -2.41
N PHE A 66 9.01 -2.79 -3.50
CA PHE A 66 7.98 -1.85 -3.94
C PHE A 66 6.66 -2.55 -4.24
N LYS A 67 6.66 -3.71 -4.91
CA LYS A 67 5.43 -4.48 -5.11
C LYS A 67 4.77 -4.90 -3.80
N ALA A 68 5.54 -5.18 -2.75
CA ALA A 68 4.98 -5.49 -1.43
C ALA A 68 4.29 -4.26 -0.82
N ILE A 69 4.93 -3.08 -0.93
CA ILE A 69 4.36 -1.80 -0.53
C ILE A 69 3.07 -1.53 -1.32
N GLU A 70 3.14 -1.59 -2.65
CA GLU A 70 2.01 -1.35 -3.56
C GLU A 70 0.82 -2.27 -3.24
N ARG A 71 1.05 -3.57 -3.01
CA ARG A 71 -0.02 -4.50 -2.62
C ARG A 71 -0.70 -4.08 -1.32
N GLY A 72 0.09 -3.69 -0.31
CA GLY A 72 -0.45 -3.22 0.96
C GLY A 72 -1.26 -1.94 0.81
N VAL A 73 -0.74 -0.95 0.07
CA VAL A 73 -1.40 0.34 -0.17
C VAL A 73 -2.70 0.15 -0.94
N ARG A 74 -2.69 -0.58 -2.05
CA ARG A 74 -3.88 -0.87 -2.85
C ARG A 74 -4.96 -1.57 -2.04
N LYS A 75 -4.59 -2.56 -1.23
CA LYS A 75 -5.53 -3.28 -0.36
C LYS A 75 -6.17 -2.33 0.66
N LEU A 76 -5.39 -1.45 1.30
CA LEU A 76 -5.93 -0.48 2.25
C LEU A 76 -6.89 0.52 1.57
N ILE A 77 -6.54 1.02 0.38
CA ILE A 77 -7.42 1.87 -0.45
C ILE A 77 -8.75 1.13 -0.73
N GLN A 78 -8.70 -0.15 -1.11
CA GLN A 78 -9.90 -0.95 -1.34
C GLN A 78 -10.75 -1.11 -0.07
N CYS A 79 -10.14 -1.36 1.08
CA CYS A 79 -10.86 -1.43 2.36
C CYS A 79 -11.54 -0.09 2.68
N ILE A 80 -10.85 1.03 2.49
CA ILE A 80 -11.41 2.38 2.69
C ILE A 80 -12.64 2.57 1.79
N LYS A 81 -12.50 2.32 0.48
CA LYS A 81 -13.62 2.44 -0.48
C LYS A 81 -14.81 1.58 -0.08
N LYS A 82 -14.58 0.34 0.40
CA LYS A 82 -15.65 -0.53 0.89
C LYS A 82 -16.35 0.02 2.12
N VAL A 83 -15.60 0.57 3.09
CA VAL A 83 -16.18 1.18 4.29
C VAL A 83 -16.98 2.42 3.92
N GLU A 84 -16.47 3.28 3.03
CA GLU A 84 -17.18 4.46 2.52
C GLU A 84 -18.51 4.10 1.84
N LEU A 85 -18.53 3.04 1.02
CA LEU A 85 -19.76 2.55 0.37
C LEU A 85 -20.78 1.98 1.37
N CYS A 86 -20.31 1.42 2.50
CA CYS A 86 -21.16 0.80 3.52
C CYS A 86 -21.60 1.77 4.62
N ASN A 87 -21.06 2.99 4.66
CA ASN A 87 -21.41 4.02 5.65
C ASN A 87 -22.32 5.09 5.02
N PRO A 88 -23.66 4.91 5.07
CA PRO A 88 -24.59 5.98 4.68
C PRO A 88 -24.62 7.14 5.70
N SER A 89 -23.98 7.02 6.87
CA SER A 89 -23.87 8.07 7.88
C SER A 89 -22.52 8.80 7.82
N GLU A 90 -22.50 10.05 8.29
CA GLU A 90 -21.38 11.00 8.38
C GLU A 90 -20.23 10.55 9.31
N ALA A 91 -19.67 9.36 9.09
CA ALA A 91 -18.54 8.85 9.87
C ALA A 91 -17.28 9.69 9.63
N SER A 92 -16.48 9.91 10.67
CA SER A 92 -15.24 10.67 10.53
C SER A 92 -14.22 9.90 9.68
N LYS A 93 -13.28 10.63 9.06
CA LYS A 93 -12.18 10.01 8.31
C LYS A 93 -11.35 9.03 9.15
N GLN A 94 -11.25 9.29 10.45
CA GLN A 94 -10.54 8.43 11.39
C GLN A 94 -11.29 7.11 11.61
N ASP A 95 -12.62 7.16 11.76
CA ASP A 95 -13.45 5.96 11.90
C ASP A 95 -13.42 5.09 10.65
N ILE A 96 -13.46 5.73 9.47
CA ILE A 96 -13.35 5.04 8.18
C ILE A 96 -12.00 4.31 8.09
N LEU A 97 -10.91 4.98 8.45
CA LEU A 97 -9.57 4.37 8.41
C LEU A 97 -9.43 3.23 9.43
N GLN A 98 -9.99 3.36 10.63
CA GLN A 98 -9.95 2.32 11.64
C GLN A 98 -10.72 1.06 11.21
N ARG A 99 -11.94 1.22 10.69
CA ARG A 99 -12.72 0.10 10.12
C ARG A 99 -12.02 -0.51 8.91
N ALA A 100 -11.40 0.29 8.07
CA ALA A 100 -10.63 -0.21 6.92
C ALA A 100 -9.43 -1.06 7.36
N LYS A 101 -8.73 -0.66 8.45
CA LYS A 101 -7.64 -1.46 9.04
C LYS A 101 -8.14 -2.76 9.66
N GLN A 102 -9.35 -2.79 10.22
CA GLN A 102 -9.99 -4.04 10.69
C GLN A 102 -10.27 -4.98 9.51
N MET A 103 -10.93 -4.50 8.46
CA MET A 103 -11.17 -5.27 7.24
C MET A 103 -9.87 -5.72 6.55
N PHE A 104 -8.78 -4.97 6.71
CA PHE A 104 -7.48 -5.30 6.13
C PHE A 104 -6.88 -6.58 6.75
N VAL A 105 -6.99 -6.76 8.08
CA VAL A 105 -6.41 -7.91 8.79
C VAL A 105 -7.24 -9.20 8.66
N GLU A 106 -8.49 -9.09 8.22
CA GLU A 106 -9.31 -10.26 7.86
C GLU A 106 -8.76 -11.03 6.66
N ASP A 107 -7.95 -10.38 5.81
CA ASP A 107 -7.26 -11.05 4.71
C ASP A 107 -6.04 -11.83 5.22
N VAL A 108 -5.98 -13.13 4.92
CA VAL A 108 -4.91 -14.05 5.36
C VAL A 108 -3.51 -13.56 4.96
N GLN A 109 -3.39 -12.84 3.83
CA GLN A 109 -2.12 -12.28 3.37
C GLN A 109 -1.64 -11.09 4.22
N PHE A 110 -2.54 -10.50 4.99
CA PHE A 110 -2.37 -9.24 5.70
C PHE A 110 -2.70 -9.33 7.19
N LYS A 111 -2.82 -10.53 7.74
CA LYS A 111 -3.08 -10.83 9.17
C LYS A 111 -2.17 -10.06 10.16
N ASN A 112 -0.98 -9.66 9.72
CA ASN A 112 -0.01 -8.92 10.53
C ASN A 112 -0.21 -7.40 10.48
N GLY A 113 -1.33 -6.92 9.95
CA GLY A 113 -1.61 -5.50 9.81
C GLY A 113 -0.89 -4.82 8.66
N PHE A 114 -1.27 -3.57 8.45
CA PHE A 114 -0.60 -2.67 7.51
C PHE A 114 0.73 -2.21 8.11
N LYS A 115 1.82 -2.31 7.34
CA LYS A 115 3.20 -2.06 7.81
C LYS A 115 3.86 -0.85 7.15
N PHE A 116 3.11 -0.10 6.36
CA PHE A 116 3.63 0.94 5.46
C PHE A 116 3.03 2.31 5.78
N ASP A 117 2.72 2.57 7.06
CA ASP A 117 2.17 3.86 7.51
C ASP A 117 3.09 5.04 7.16
N HIS A 118 4.41 4.83 7.16
CA HIS A 118 5.43 5.84 6.81
C HIS A 118 5.38 6.32 5.35
N VAL A 119 4.93 5.48 4.41
CA VAL A 119 4.78 5.83 2.98
C VAL A 119 3.34 6.03 2.55
N TRP A 120 2.38 5.78 3.44
CA TRP A 120 0.95 5.89 3.14
C TRP A 120 0.56 7.26 2.61
N ASN A 121 1.01 8.34 3.26
CA ASN A 121 0.62 9.70 2.86
C ASN A 121 1.14 10.08 1.47
N MET A 122 2.26 9.51 1.04
CA MET A 122 2.83 9.72 -0.28
C MET A 122 2.04 8.97 -1.36
N LEU A 123 1.64 7.72 -1.07
CA LEU A 123 1.06 6.85 -2.09
C LEU A 123 -0.47 6.90 -2.17
N LYS A 124 -1.18 7.27 -1.10
CA LYS A 124 -2.64 7.18 -1.03
C LYS A 124 -3.40 7.97 -2.10
N ASN A 125 -2.80 9.04 -2.63
CA ASN A 125 -3.43 9.91 -3.63
C ASN A 125 -2.97 9.62 -5.07
N VAL A 126 -2.08 8.66 -5.26
CA VAL A 126 -1.57 8.32 -6.59
C VAL A 126 -2.64 7.53 -7.33
N GLU A 127 -3.22 8.13 -8.36
CA GLU A 127 -4.36 7.60 -9.15
C GLU A 127 -4.13 6.16 -9.63
N LYS A 128 -2.89 5.82 -10.00
CA LYS A 128 -2.47 4.47 -10.39
C LYS A 128 -2.86 3.38 -9.38
N PHE A 129 -2.95 3.70 -8.08
CA PHE A 129 -3.29 2.75 -7.02
C PHE A 129 -4.80 2.69 -6.72
N HIS A 130 -5.62 3.49 -7.41
CA HIS A 130 -7.07 3.55 -7.22
C HIS A 130 -7.88 2.60 -8.12
N ASP A 131 -7.29 2.08 -9.21
CA ASP A 131 -7.87 1.13 -10.19
C ASP A 131 -7.34 -0.30 -9.98
N ASN A 132 -8.04 -1.44 -10.17
CA ASN A 132 -9.37 -1.81 -10.66
C ASN A 132 -9.80 -3.07 -9.86
N ASP A 133 -11.07 -3.19 -9.45
CA ASP A 133 -11.88 -4.37 -9.77
C ASP A 133 -13.37 -4.10 -9.58
N SER A 134 -14.04 -3.94 -10.71
CA SER A 134 -15.47 -3.92 -10.91
C SER A 134 -16.03 -5.35 -10.90
N THR A 135 -15.95 -6.10 -9.80
CA THR A 135 -16.87 -7.25 -9.53
C THR A 135 -16.62 -7.92 -8.17
N ARG A 136 -17.23 -7.37 -7.13
CA ARG A 136 -18.09 -8.15 -6.23
C ARG A 136 -18.84 -7.16 -5.37
N ARG A 137 -20.13 -6.97 -5.68
CA ARG A 137 -21.11 -6.41 -4.75
C ARG A 137 -21.17 -7.35 -3.55
N GLN A 138 -20.23 -7.22 -2.62
CA GLN A 138 -20.38 -7.83 -1.31
C GLN A 138 -21.30 -6.88 -0.57
N VAL A 139 -22.60 -7.16 -0.68
CA VAL A 139 -23.63 -6.56 0.16
C VAL A 139 -23.11 -6.64 1.59
N CYS A 140 -23.12 -5.50 2.29
CA CYS A 140 -22.79 -5.39 3.70
C CYS A 140 -23.39 -6.59 4.45
N GLY A 141 -22.52 -7.54 4.83
CA GLY A 141 -22.91 -8.64 5.70
C GLY A 141 -23.26 -8.02 7.03
N LYS A 142 -24.54 -8.07 7.39
CA LYS A 142 -25.03 -7.63 8.69
C LYS A 142 -24.14 -8.27 9.76
N HIS A 143 -23.40 -7.45 10.50
CA HIS A 143 -22.86 -7.87 11.78
C HIS A 143 -24.09 -8.14 12.66
N PRO A 144 -24.28 -9.35 13.23
CA PRO A 144 -25.25 -9.51 14.29
C PRO A 144 -24.77 -8.63 15.43
N SER A 145 -25.47 -7.54 15.68
CA SER A 145 -25.39 -6.88 16.98
C SER A 145 -26.17 -7.78 17.93
N ASP A 146 -25.46 -8.61 18.69
CA ASP A 146 -26.05 -9.32 19.83
C ASP A 146 -26.36 -8.29 20.91
N TYR A 147 -27.48 -7.60 20.75
CA TYR A 147 -28.17 -6.90 21.84
C TYR A 147 -29.13 -7.93 22.45
N SER A 148 -28.63 -8.70 23.41
CA SER A 148 -29.50 -9.49 24.28
C SER A 148 -30.09 -8.56 25.35
N THR A 149 -31.31 -8.11 25.09
CA THR A 149 -32.22 -7.51 26.07
C THR A 149 -32.60 -8.54 27.14
N SER A 150 -32.33 -8.16 28.39
CA SER A 150 -33.09 -8.38 29.64
C SER A 150 -33.94 -9.63 29.82
N GLN A 151 -33.73 -10.35 30.94
CA GLN A 151 -34.86 -10.81 31.74
C GLN A 151 -34.63 -10.66 33.25
N SER A 152 -35.67 -10.12 33.86
CA SER A 152 -35.96 -9.93 35.27
C SER A 152 -36.17 -11.26 36.00
N ASN A 153 -35.75 -11.32 37.26
CA ASN A 153 -36.58 -11.68 38.42
C ASN A 153 -35.81 -11.38 39.71
#